data_AF-A0A401M9V3-F1
#
_entry.id   AF-A0A401M9V3-F1
#
_cell.length_a   1.000
_cell.length_b   1.000
_cell.length_c   1.000
_cell.angle_alpha   90.00
_cell.angle_beta   90.00
_cell.angle_gamma   90.00
#
_symmetry.space_group_name_H-M   'P 1'
#
loop_
_entity.id
_entity.type
_entity.pdbx_description
1 polymer ?
#
loop_
_entity_poly.entity_id
_entity_poly.type
_entity_poly.pdbx_seq_one_letter_code
_entity_poly.pdbx_strand_id
1 'polypeptide(L)'
;MFAASRRWTNAELEEFGRRHARGRFEREDLQSNLTGAEWTDDEAFTAYGLDDATITALRSWAVEWADDLATRLLEEASDPDIG
;
A
#
# COMPACT_ATOMS: atom_id res chain seq x y z
N MET A 1 6.47 2.72 6.35
CA MET A 1 6.43 1.73 5.25
C MET A 1 7.43 2.05 4.13
N PHE A 2 7.75 3.32 3.83
CA PHE A 2 8.71 3.68 2.77
C PHE A 2 10.17 3.20 2.98
N ALA A 3 10.70 3.32 4.20
CA ALA A 3 12.06 2.82 4.48
C ALA A 3 12.16 1.29 4.33
N ALA A 4 11.02 0.60 4.44
CA ALA A 4 10.88 -0.83 4.28
C ALA A 4 10.70 -1.23 2.81
N SER A 5 10.01 -0.43 1.98
CA SER A 5 9.91 -0.65 0.52
C SER A 5 11.24 -0.48 -0.22
N ARG A 6 12.22 0.19 0.41
CA ARG A 6 13.60 0.27 -0.08
C ARG A 6 14.42 -1.00 0.17
N ARG A 7 13.94 -1.91 1.03
CA ARG A 7 14.59 -3.17 1.43
C ARG A 7 13.77 -4.42 1.08
N TRP A 8 12.46 -4.28 0.89
CA TRP A 8 11.51 -5.36 0.63
C TRP A 8 10.55 -4.96 -0.48
N THR A 9 10.18 -5.94 -1.28
CA THR A 9 9.17 -5.83 -2.34
C THR A 9 7.77 -5.63 -1.75
N ASN A 10 6.83 -5.10 -2.55
CA ASN A 10 5.44 -4.90 -2.13
C ASN A 10 4.81 -6.21 -1.63
N ALA A 11 5.08 -7.33 -2.29
CA ALA A 11 4.60 -8.66 -1.89
C ALA A 11 5.13 -9.11 -0.51
N GLU A 12 6.39 -8.78 -0.18
CA GLU A 12 6.96 -9.08 1.14
C GLU A 12 6.33 -8.22 2.24
N LEU A 13 5.95 -6.98 1.93
CA LEU A 13 5.20 -6.11 2.84
C LEU A 13 3.78 -6.61 3.09
N GLU A 14 3.10 -7.14 2.06
CA GLU A 14 1.80 -7.81 2.20
C GLU A 14 1.89 -9.04 3.10
N GLU A 15 2.90 -9.89 2.89
CA GLU A 15 3.13 -11.08 3.71
C GLU A 15 3.45 -10.70 5.17
N PHE A 16 4.26 -9.67 5.37
CA PHE A 16 4.58 -9.16 6.70
C PHE A 16 3.33 -8.61 7.41
N GLY A 17 2.51 -7.85 6.68
CA GLY A 17 1.20 -7.35 7.15
C GLY A 17 0.27 -8.49 7.53
N ARG A 18 0.12 -9.50 6.66
CA ARG A 18 -0.70 -10.69 6.91
C ARG A 18 -0.23 -11.46 8.16
N ARG A 19 1.08 -11.61 8.33
CA ARG A 19 1.69 -12.30 9.48
C ARG A 19 1.52 -11.54 10.80
N HIS A 20 1.53 -10.20 10.78
CA HIS A 20 1.44 -9.38 11.99
C HIS A 20 0.01 -8.95 12.35
N ALA A 21 -0.92 -8.88 11.38
CA ALA A 21 -2.27 -8.40 11.61
C ALA A 21 -3.21 -9.42 12.28
N ARG A 22 -2.70 -10.61 12.67
CA ARG A 22 -3.49 -11.67 13.33
C ARG A 22 -4.80 -12.00 12.59
N GLY A 23 -4.76 -12.01 11.25
CA GLY A 23 -5.92 -12.28 10.41
C GLY A 23 -6.89 -11.11 10.19
N ARG A 24 -6.50 -9.86 10.50
CA ARG A 24 -7.28 -8.65 10.16
C ARG A 24 -6.66 -7.84 9.02
N PHE A 25 -5.83 -8.48 8.19
CA PHE A 25 -5.24 -7.82 7.04
C PHE A 25 -5.97 -8.30 5.80
N GLU A 26 -6.83 -7.43 5.27
CA GLU A 26 -7.49 -7.62 4.00
C GLU A 26 -6.83 -6.73 2.94
N ARG A 27 -6.70 -7.24 1.72
CA ARG A 27 -6.10 -6.49 0.60
C ARG A 27 -6.94 -5.26 0.22
N GLU A 28 -8.24 -5.34 0.39
CA GLU A 28 -9.17 -4.22 0.18
C GLU A 28 -8.92 -3.09 1.20
N ASP A 29 -8.76 -3.43 2.48
CA ASP A 29 -8.43 -2.46 3.54
C ASP A 29 -7.05 -1.81 3.30
N LEU A 30 -6.09 -2.59 2.81
CA LEU A 30 -4.78 -2.05 2.42
C LEU A 30 -4.91 -1.08 1.25
N GLN A 31 -5.63 -1.46 0.19
CA GLN A 31 -5.85 -0.61 -0.98
C GLN A 31 -6.53 0.71 -0.58
N SER A 32 -7.60 0.65 0.23
CA SER A 32 -8.29 1.85 0.71
C SER A 32 -7.39 2.76 1.55
N ASN A 33 -6.49 2.19 2.36
CA ASN A 33 -5.50 2.98 3.11
C ASN A 33 -4.44 3.61 2.21
N LEU A 34 -3.98 2.91 1.16
CA LEU A 34 -3.00 3.43 0.21
C LEU A 34 -3.60 4.57 -0.63
N THR A 35 -4.83 4.43 -1.10
CA THR A 35 -5.56 5.52 -1.78
C THR A 35 -5.82 6.70 -0.84
N GLY A 36 -6.09 6.44 0.44
CA GLY A 36 -6.23 7.48 1.47
C GLY A 36 -4.96 8.29 1.74
N ALA A 37 -3.78 7.74 1.43
CA ALA A 37 -2.49 8.41 1.64
C ALA A 37 -2.28 9.61 0.70
N GLU A 38 -2.97 9.66 -0.45
CA GLU A 38 -2.99 10.82 -1.34
C GLU A 38 -3.58 12.06 -0.65
N TRP A 39 -4.57 11.86 0.22
CA TRP A 39 -5.30 12.91 0.93
C TRP A 39 -4.62 13.32 2.24
N THR A 40 -3.54 12.65 2.64
CA THR A 40 -2.79 12.97 3.86
C THR A 40 -1.87 14.15 3.59
N ASP A 41 -2.03 15.25 4.33
CA ASP A 41 -1.23 16.47 4.18
C ASP A 41 0.29 16.21 4.29
N ASP A 42 1.07 16.97 3.50
CA ASP A 42 2.55 16.91 3.55
C ASP A 42 3.09 17.24 4.94
N GLU A 43 2.39 18.10 5.69
CA GLU A 43 2.72 18.48 7.06
C GLU A 43 2.72 17.27 8.01
N ALA A 44 1.86 16.28 7.78
CA ALA A 44 1.85 15.06 8.57
C ALA A 44 3.09 14.20 8.31
N PHE A 45 3.68 14.27 7.10
CA PHE A 45 4.90 13.55 6.76
C PHE A 45 6.17 14.30 7.16
N THR A 46 6.20 15.63 7.03
CA THR A 46 7.32 16.47 7.47
C THR A 46 7.48 16.46 8.99
N ALA A 47 6.39 16.22 9.75
CA ALA A 47 6.46 15.96 11.19
C ALA A 47 7.30 14.73 11.56
N TYR A 48 7.47 13.77 10.64
CA TYR A 48 8.39 12.62 10.78
C TYR A 48 9.80 12.90 10.23
N GLY A 49 10.10 14.13 9.82
CA GLY A 49 11.39 14.55 9.28
C GLY A 49 11.65 14.14 7.83
N LEU A 50 10.58 13.87 7.06
CA LEU A 50 10.69 13.55 5.64
C LEU A 50 10.79 14.83 4.80
N ASP A 51 11.66 14.84 3.79
CA ASP A 51 11.74 15.90 2.80
C ASP A 51 10.68 15.75 1.70
N ASP A 52 10.34 16.84 1.00
CA ASP A 52 9.30 16.87 -0.04
C ASP A 52 9.54 15.85 -1.16
N ALA A 53 10.80 15.60 -1.52
CA ALA A 53 11.15 14.62 -2.55
C ALA A 53 10.83 13.19 -2.09
N THR A 54 11.09 12.88 -0.82
CA THR A 54 10.78 11.61 -0.18
C THR A 54 9.27 11.42 -0.01
N ILE A 55 8.55 12.49 0.33
CA ILE A 55 7.09 12.49 0.42
C ILE A 55 6.46 12.22 -0.96
N THR A 56 6.95 12.91 -1.99
CA THR A 56 6.50 12.71 -3.37
C THR A 56 6.76 11.27 -3.83
N ALA A 57 7.98 10.75 -3.60
CA ALA A 57 8.32 9.38 -3.96
C ALA A 57 7.47 8.33 -3.21
N LEU A 58 7.16 8.59 -1.93
CA LEU A 58 6.28 7.75 -1.14
C LEU A 58 4.85 7.76 -1.69
N ARG A 59 4.31 8.92 -2.04
CA ARG A 59 2.97 9.03 -2.64
C ARG A 59 2.90 8.32 -3.98
N SER A 60 3.86 8.54 -4.87
CA SER A 60 3.91 7.83 -6.16
C SER A 60 3.95 6.32 -5.97
N TRP A 61 4.80 5.83 -5.06
CA TRP A 61 4.88 4.40 -4.75
C TRP A 61 3.57 3.85 -4.18
N ALA A 62 2.88 4.61 -3.33
CA ALA A 62 1.59 4.20 -2.75
C ALA A 62 0.49 4.13 -3.83
N VAL A 63 0.45 5.08 -4.76
CA VAL A 63 -0.50 5.10 -5.88
C VAL A 63 -0.26 3.92 -6.82
N GLU A 64 0.99 3.69 -7.25
CA GLU A 64 1.33 2.57 -8.12
C GLU A 64 0.95 1.21 -7.50
N TRP A 65 1.13 1.06 -6.19
CA TRP A 65 0.74 -0.16 -5.49
C TRP A 65 -0.78 -0.29 -5.34
N ALA A 66 -1.48 0.82 -5.09
CA ALA A 66 -2.95 0.81 -5.02
C ALA A 66 -3.57 0.40 -6.37
N ASP A 67 -3.01 0.87 -7.49
CA ASP A 67 -3.45 0.52 -8.85
C ASP A 67 -3.16 -0.96 -9.20
N ASP A 68 -1.99 -1.48 -8.81
CA ASP A 68 -1.66 -2.91 -8.95
C ASP A 68 -2.66 -3.78 -8.16
N LEU A 69 -2.93 -3.41 -6.90
CA LEU A 69 -3.91 -4.10 -6.07
C LEU A 69 -5.32 -4.02 -6.64
N ALA A 70 -5.74 -2.86 -7.14
CA ALA A 70 -7.04 -2.68 -7.78
C ALA A 70 -7.21 -3.62 -8.98
N THR A 71 -6.18 -3.73 -9.81
CA THR A 71 -6.16 -4.61 -10.98
C THR A 71 -6.30 -6.07 -10.56
N ARG A 72 -5.50 -6.50 -9.58
CA ARG A 72 -5.50 -7.89 -9.10
C ARG A 72 -6.80 -8.27 -8.40
N LEU A 73 -7.40 -7.36 -7.62
CA LEU A 73 -8.72 -7.56 -7.00
C LEU A 73 -9.82 -7.67 -8.06
N LEU A 74 -9.75 -6.85 -9.12
CA LEU A 74 -10.69 -6.93 -10.24
C LEU A 74 -10.55 -8.26 -11.01
N GLU A 75 -9.31 -8.72 -11.23
CA GLU A 75 -9.02 -10.02 -11.83
C GLU A 75 -9.57 -11.17 -10.94
N GLU A 76 -9.28 -11.16 -9.63
CA GLU A 76 -9.81 -12.15 -8.67
C GLU A 76 -11.35 -12.16 -8.62
N ALA A 77 -12.01 -11.01 -8.73
CA ALA A 77 -13.47 -10.91 -8.77
C ALA A 77 -14.07 -11.34 -10.13
N SER A 78 -13.28 -11.26 -11.21
CA SER A 78 -13.69 -11.58 -12.58
C SER A 78 -13.42 -13.04 -12.96
N ASP A 79 -12.69 -13.78 -12.12
CA ASP A 79 -12.39 -15.20 -12.29
C ASP A 79 -13.26 -16.05 -11.35
N PRO A 80 -14.53 -16.34 -11.70
CA PRO A 80 -15.41 -17.17 -10.88
C PRO A 80 -15.10 -18.68 -10.96
N ASP A 81 -14.05 -19.11 -11.68
CA ASP A 81 -13.69 -20.53 -11.86
C ASP A 81 -12.57 -20.95 -10.89
N ILE A 82 -12.80 -20.76 -9.58
CA ILE A 82 -12.25 -21.64 -8.55
C ILE A 82 -13.42 -22.01 -7.64
N GLY A 83 -14.28 -22.88 -8.15
CA GLY A 83 -15.34 -23.58 -7.44
C GLY A 83 -15.07 -25.07 -7.38
#